data_AF-A0A2N2R370-F1
#
_entry.id   AF-A0A2N2R370-F1
#
_cell.length_a   1.000
_cell.length_b   1.000
_cell.length_c   1.000
_cell.angle_alpha   90.00
_cell.angle_beta   90.00
_cell.angle_gamma   90.00
#
_symmetry.space_group_name_H-M   'P 1'
#
loop_
_entity.id
_entity.type
_entity.pdbx_description
1 polymer ?
#
loop_
_entity_poly.entity_id
_entity_poly.type
_entity_poly.pdbx_seq_one_letter_code
_entity_poly.pdbx_strand_id
1 'polypeptide(L)'
;MSLISKTDQQLIFHPLDFALTVLRNFRKNQGLLLAGAVAYYALLSLLPMIILLVLWLSHWVDQAELLATLQRYLEWLVPSQAAAVLADVSGFIDNGVSIGVVLLGTLVFFSSLTFSILQKAMAQIFAHRHATVKRHAIVAALLPYSLLLLAGIALFGITVLSVTIHSLTQESITLFGAEWSLRRLS
;
A
#
# COMPACT_ATOMS: atom_id res chain seq x y z
N MET A 1 -39.92 -20.61 4.74
CA MET A 1 -38.62 -20.52 4.04
C MET A 1 -38.79 -19.54 2.88
N SER A 2 -38.41 -18.27 3.09
CA SER A 2 -38.19 -17.30 2.01
C SER A 2 -36.71 -16.97 2.10
N LEU A 3 -35.95 -17.47 1.14
CA LEU A 3 -34.47 -17.42 1.10
C LEU A 3 -33.94 -16.13 0.46
N ILE A 4 -34.82 -15.15 0.20
CA ILE A 4 -34.46 -13.91 -0.50
C ILE A 4 -34.82 -12.77 0.45
N SER A 5 -33.78 -12.14 1.01
CA SER A 5 -33.92 -10.96 1.85
C SER A 5 -34.51 -9.82 1.00
N LYS A 6 -35.33 -8.95 1.58
CA LYS A 6 -35.88 -7.76 0.89
C LYS A 6 -34.77 -6.90 0.24
N THR A 7 -33.55 -6.99 0.76
CA THR A 7 -32.34 -6.33 0.25
C THR A 7 -31.93 -6.84 -1.14
N ASP A 8 -32.12 -8.13 -1.42
CA ASP A 8 -31.72 -8.77 -2.69
C ASP A 8 -32.68 -8.40 -3.83
N GLN A 9 -33.98 -8.20 -3.53
CA GLN A 9 -34.95 -7.69 -4.49
C GLN A 9 -34.70 -6.22 -4.85
N GLN A 10 -34.27 -5.40 -3.89
CA GLN A 10 -33.97 -3.99 -4.14
C GLN A 10 -32.73 -3.79 -5.01
N LEU A 11 -31.73 -4.66 -4.88
CA LEU A 11 -30.49 -4.64 -5.68
C LEU A 11 -30.75 -4.89 -7.18
N ILE A 12 -31.73 -5.75 -7.49
CA ILE A 12 -32.04 -6.19 -8.86
C ILE A 12 -33.01 -5.22 -9.55
N PHE A 13 -33.99 -4.68 -8.82
CA PHE A 13 -35.06 -3.88 -9.44
C PHE A 13 -34.87 -2.35 -9.32
N HIS A 14 -34.10 -1.85 -8.35
CA HIS A 14 -33.89 -0.41 -8.14
C HIS A 14 -32.45 -0.06 -7.72
N PRO A 15 -31.46 -0.18 -8.64
CA PRO A 15 -30.05 0.06 -8.31
C PRO A 15 -29.78 1.51 -7.87
N LEU A 16 -30.55 2.48 -8.38
CA LEU A 16 -30.42 3.90 -8.01
C LEU A 16 -30.88 4.17 -6.57
N ASP A 17 -31.99 3.57 -6.13
CA ASP A 17 -32.47 3.73 -4.75
C ASP A 17 -31.54 3.05 -3.75
N PHE A 18 -30.96 1.92 -4.11
CA PHE A 18 -29.90 1.27 -3.34
C PHE A 18 -28.67 2.19 -3.21
N ALA A 19 -28.16 2.73 -4.33
CA ALA A 19 -27.01 3.64 -4.33
C ALA A 19 -27.27 4.90 -3.48
N LEU A 20 -28.45 5.52 -3.61
CA LEU A 20 -28.85 6.68 -2.80
C LEU A 20 -28.96 6.34 -1.31
N THR A 21 -29.48 5.16 -0.98
CA THR A 21 -29.58 4.68 0.41
C THR A 21 -28.20 4.45 1.02
N VAL A 22 -27.30 3.80 0.27
CA VAL A 22 -25.89 3.60 0.68
C VAL A 22 -25.19 4.93 0.89
N LEU A 23 -25.31 5.87 -0.05
CA LEU A 23 -24.67 7.18 0.03
C LEU A 23 -25.18 8.00 1.23
N ARG A 24 -26.49 7.97 1.47
CA ARG A 24 -27.12 8.68 2.60
C ARG A 24 -26.69 8.09 3.94
N ASN A 25 -26.59 6.77 4.05
CA ASN A 25 -26.09 6.08 5.23
C ASN A 25 -24.58 6.29 5.43
N PHE A 26 -23.78 6.28 4.37
CA PHE A 26 -22.35 6.58 4.41
C PHE A 26 -22.11 8.00 4.94
N ARG A 27 -22.87 8.98 4.45
CA ARG A 27 -22.82 10.37 4.94
C ARG A 27 -23.27 10.49 6.40
N LYS A 28 -24.35 9.80 6.79
CA LYS A 28 -24.85 9.79 8.18
C LYS A 28 -23.83 9.23 9.16
N ASN A 29 -23.06 8.24 8.73
CA ASN A 29 -22.02 7.58 9.53
C ASN A 29 -20.65 8.29 9.43
N GLN A 30 -20.60 9.56 9.00
CA GLN A 30 -19.35 10.31 8.83
C GLN A 30 -18.31 9.62 7.94
N GLY A 31 -18.75 8.72 7.04
CA GLY A 31 -17.85 7.94 6.19
C GLY A 31 -16.95 8.82 5.32
N LEU A 32 -17.47 9.96 4.88
CA LEU A 32 -16.71 10.95 4.11
C LEU A 32 -15.61 11.63 4.96
N LEU A 33 -15.92 11.98 6.20
CA LEU A 33 -14.96 12.60 7.12
C LEU A 33 -13.87 11.61 7.51
N LEU A 34 -14.25 10.35 7.77
CA LEU A 34 -13.31 9.30 8.13
C LEU A 34 -12.41 8.93 6.93
N ALA A 35 -12.98 8.78 5.73
CA ALA A 35 -12.21 8.52 4.52
C ALA A 35 -11.27 9.68 4.16
N GLY A 36 -11.72 10.92 4.33
CA GLY A 36 -10.89 12.11 4.16
C GLY A 36 -9.73 12.15 5.15
N ALA A 37 -9.99 11.84 6.43
CA ALA A 37 -8.94 11.72 7.43
C ALA A 37 -7.93 10.64 7.05
N VAL A 38 -8.38 9.40 6.73
CA VAL A 38 -7.49 8.32 6.28
C VAL A 38 -6.61 8.76 5.10
N ALA A 39 -7.22 9.37 4.07
CA ALA A 39 -6.49 9.83 2.89
C ALA A 39 -5.45 10.90 3.24
N TYR A 40 -5.81 11.89 4.06
CA TYR A 40 -4.90 12.97 4.46
C TYR A 40 -3.67 12.43 5.21
N TYR A 41 -3.87 11.57 6.22
CA TYR A 41 -2.74 11.02 6.97
C TYR A 41 -1.90 10.06 6.12
N ALA A 42 -2.51 9.32 5.19
CA ALA A 42 -1.79 8.51 4.23
C ALA A 42 -0.91 9.36 3.30
N LEU A 43 -1.45 10.46 2.74
CA LEU A 43 -0.67 11.40 1.92
C LEU A 43 0.47 12.04 2.72
N LEU A 44 0.22 12.39 3.98
CA LEU A 44 1.21 12.96 4.87
C LEU A 44 2.33 11.97 5.24
N SER A 45 2.01 10.68 5.37
CA SER A 45 3.00 9.61 5.56
C SER A 45 3.76 9.24 4.29
N LEU A 46 3.17 9.46 3.11
CA LEU A 46 3.76 9.12 1.82
C LEU A 46 4.97 10.01 1.53
N LEU A 47 4.93 11.28 1.92
CA LEU A 47 6.01 12.23 1.73
C LEU A 47 7.35 11.80 2.38
N PRO A 48 7.43 11.54 3.71
CA PRO A 48 8.67 11.08 4.34
C PRO A 48 9.11 9.71 3.81
N MET A 49 8.16 8.86 3.41
CA MET A 49 8.49 7.57 2.79
C MET A 49 9.23 7.76 1.46
N ILE A 50 8.78 8.66 0.59
CA ILE A 50 9.47 8.96 -0.68
C ILE A 50 10.87 9.50 -0.43
N ILE A 51 11.02 10.45 0.51
CA ILE A 51 12.34 11.03 0.79
C ILE A 51 13.30 9.96 1.34
N LEU A 52 12.84 9.11 2.25
CA LEU A 52 13.63 7.99 2.76
C LEU A 52 13.97 6.97 1.68
N LEU A 53 13.07 6.72 0.73
CA LEU A 53 13.33 5.86 -0.42
C LEU A 53 14.45 6.45 -1.30
N VAL A 54 14.41 7.76 -1.58
CA VAL A 54 15.43 8.47 -2.36
C VAL A 54 16.78 8.45 -1.63
N LEU A 55 16.79 8.73 -0.32
CA LEU A 55 17.98 8.64 0.52
C LEU A 55 18.54 7.21 0.52
N TRP A 56 17.67 6.20 0.60
CA TRP A 56 18.12 4.81 0.56
C TRP A 56 18.70 4.45 -0.81
N LEU A 57 18.07 4.89 -1.92
CA LEU A 57 18.56 4.67 -3.28
C LEU A 57 19.89 5.38 -3.55
N SER A 58 20.12 6.56 -2.98
CA SER A 58 21.38 7.30 -3.16
C SER A 58 22.60 6.59 -2.54
N HIS A 59 22.39 5.56 -1.72
CA HIS A 59 23.49 4.71 -1.25
C HIS A 59 23.94 3.68 -2.31
N TRP A 60 23.07 3.38 -3.30
CA TRP A 60 23.32 2.39 -4.34
C TRP A 60 23.56 3.02 -5.72
N VAL A 61 23.04 4.22 -5.96
CA VAL A 61 23.09 4.95 -7.23
C VAL A 61 23.82 6.28 -7.05
N ASP A 62 24.58 6.71 -8.06
CA ASP A 62 25.26 8.01 -8.04
C ASP A 62 24.27 9.17 -7.89
N GLN A 63 24.63 10.16 -7.07
CA GLN A 63 23.77 11.29 -6.73
C GLN A 63 23.39 12.12 -7.98
N ALA A 64 24.32 12.29 -8.94
CA ALA A 64 24.06 13.07 -10.14
C ALA A 64 23.06 12.36 -11.07
N GLU A 65 23.17 11.04 -11.21
CA GLU A 65 22.25 10.23 -12.00
C GLU A 65 20.84 10.20 -11.39
N LEU A 66 20.76 10.09 -10.06
CA LEU A 66 19.50 10.11 -9.31
C LEU A 66 18.79 11.47 -9.45
N LEU A 67 19.51 12.57 -9.25
CA LEU A 67 18.95 13.92 -9.37
C LEU A 67 18.53 14.24 -10.82
N ALA A 68 19.31 13.87 -11.83
CA ALA A 68 18.95 14.06 -13.23
C ALA A 68 17.67 13.29 -13.60
N THR A 69 17.51 12.08 -13.06
CA THR A 69 16.31 11.27 -13.25
C THR A 69 15.11 11.92 -12.57
N LEU A 70 15.24 12.35 -11.31
CA LEU A 70 14.18 13.06 -10.59
C LEU A 70 13.79 14.36 -11.30
N GLN A 71 14.75 15.13 -11.80
CA GLN A 71 14.50 16.36 -12.55
C GLN A 71 13.55 16.10 -13.73
N ARG A 72 13.84 15.08 -14.54
CA ARG A 72 13.03 14.74 -15.70
C ARG A 72 11.59 14.37 -15.32
N TYR A 73 11.40 13.62 -14.25
CA TYR A 73 10.05 13.27 -13.77
C TYR A 73 9.32 14.47 -13.17
N LEU A 74 10.02 15.33 -12.42
CA LEU A 74 9.44 16.53 -11.82
C LEU A 74 9.13 17.62 -12.85
N GLU A 75 9.91 17.76 -13.92
CA GLU A 75 9.60 18.69 -15.02
C GLU A 75 8.28 18.32 -15.70
N TRP A 76 7.98 17.02 -15.80
CA TRP A 76 6.70 16.55 -16.34
C TRP A 76 5.53 16.75 -15.36
N LEU A 77 5.78 16.62 -14.05
CA LEU A 77 4.73 16.67 -13.02
C LEU A 77 4.43 18.09 -12.51
N VAL A 78 5.47 18.87 -12.21
CA VAL A 78 5.41 20.22 -11.61
C VAL A 78 6.54 21.11 -12.19
N PRO A 79 6.41 21.58 -13.45
CA PRO A 79 7.50 22.28 -14.15
C PRO A 79 7.98 23.55 -13.44
N SER A 80 7.13 24.24 -12.69
CA SER A 80 7.49 25.49 -11.99
C SER A 80 8.25 25.28 -10.67
N GLN A 81 8.16 24.09 -10.05
CA GLN A 81 8.77 23.82 -8.73
C GLN A 81 9.85 22.73 -8.76
N ALA A 82 10.11 22.12 -9.92
CA ALA A 82 11.08 21.04 -10.07
C ALA A 82 12.47 21.41 -9.51
N ALA A 83 12.98 22.60 -9.83
CA ALA A 83 14.29 23.05 -9.36
C ALA A 83 14.35 23.27 -7.83
N ALA A 84 13.28 23.80 -7.23
CA ALA A 84 13.21 24.01 -5.79
C ALA A 84 13.19 22.68 -5.03
N VAL A 85 12.37 21.74 -5.50
CA VAL A 85 12.29 20.39 -4.91
C VAL A 85 13.61 19.63 -5.08
N LEU A 86 14.30 19.78 -6.22
CA LEU A 86 15.61 19.16 -6.41
C LEU A 86 16.67 19.69 -5.45
N ALA A 87 16.67 21.00 -5.18
CA ALA A 87 17.59 21.62 -4.23
C ALA A 87 17.36 21.12 -2.79
N ASP A 88 16.08 20.94 -2.41
CA ASP A 88 15.73 20.35 -1.12
C ASP A 88 16.22 18.89 -1.02
N VAL A 89 16.01 18.10 -2.08
CA VAL A 89 16.45 16.69 -2.13
C VAL A 89 17.97 16.57 -2.08
N SER A 90 18.71 17.41 -2.81
CA SER A 90 20.18 17.40 -2.74
C SER A 90 20.66 17.74 -1.33
N GLY A 91 20.06 18.75 -0.69
CA GLY A 91 20.38 19.11 0.69
C GLY A 91 20.07 18.00 1.70
N PHE A 92 19.02 17.20 1.45
CA PHE A 92 18.70 16.03 2.28
C PHE A 92 19.71 14.91 2.11
N ILE A 93 20.18 14.63 0.89
CA ILE A 93 21.21 13.62 0.62
C ILE A 93 22.52 14.00 1.30
N ASP A 94 22.95 15.27 1.20
CA ASP A 94 24.21 15.75 1.77
C ASP A 94 24.23 15.66 3.32
N ASN A 95 23.08 15.79 3.97
CA ASN A 95 22.91 15.68 5.42
C ASN A 95 22.35 14.30 5.88
N GLY A 96 22.45 13.29 5.01
CA GLY A 96 21.58 12.10 4.96
C GLY A 96 21.32 11.35 6.27
N VAL A 97 22.31 11.23 7.17
CA VAL A 97 22.13 10.47 8.42
C VAL A 97 21.24 11.22 9.42
N SER A 98 21.51 12.49 9.66
CA SER A 98 20.79 13.31 10.64
C SER A 98 19.34 13.51 10.24
N ILE A 99 19.12 13.83 8.96
CA ILE A 99 17.78 14.08 8.41
C ILE A 99 17.03 12.75 8.26
N GLY A 100 17.71 11.67 7.87
CA GLY A 100 17.12 10.34 7.76
C GLY A 100 16.50 9.84 9.06
N VAL A 101 17.17 10.03 10.20
CA VAL A 101 16.61 9.63 11.51
C VAL A 101 15.34 10.44 11.86
N VAL A 102 15.36 11.75 11.62
CA VAL A 102 14.19 12.62 11.87
C VAL A 102 13.01 12.22 10.97
N LEU A 103 13.28 11.96 9.68
CA LEU A 103 12.28 11.49 8.73
C LEU A 103 11.73 10.11 9.08
N LEU A 104 12.57 9.19 9.56
CA LEU A 104 12.12 7.88 10.06
C LEU A 104 11.19 8.03 11.26
N GLY A 105 11.54 8.87 12.23
CA GLY A 105 10.67 9.14 13.39
C GLY A 105 9.32 9.75 12.96
N THR A 106 9.36 10.69 12.02
CA THR A 106 8.18 11.33 11.45
C THR A 106 7.29 10.34 10.70
N LEU A 107 7.91 9.43 9.92
CA LEU A 107 7.21 8.35 9.23
C LEU A 107 6.51 7.41 10.20
N VAL A 108 7.19 6.96 11.25
CA VAL A 108 6.61 6.07 12.27
C VAL A 108 5.41 6.74 12.95
N PHE A 109 5.51 8.03 13.26
CA PHE A 109 4.41 8.80 13.85
C PHE A 109 3.20 8.89 12.91
N PHE A 110 3.38 9.32 11.65
CA PHE A 110 2.26 9.44 10.70
C PHE A 110 1.68 8.08 10.28
N SER A 111 2.51 7.04 10.20
CA SER A 111 2.07 5.67 9.96
C SER A 111 1.18 5.18 11.10
N SER A 112 1.56 5.44 12.35
CA SER A 112 0.74 5.11 13.53
C SER A 112 -0.62 5.82 13.51
N LEU A 113 -0.66 7.11 13.13
CA LEU A 113 -1.92 7.85 12.96
C LEU A 113 -2.79 7.27 11.84
N THR A 114 -2.20 6.98 10.69
CA THR A 114 -2.89 6.39 9.54
C THR A 114 -3.47 5.02 9.91
N PHE A 115 -2.67 4.17 10.55
CA PHE A 115 -3.09 2.85 11.03
C PHE A 115 -4.20 2.97 12.09
N SER A 116 -4.09 3.92 13.03
CA SER A 116 -5.13 4.15 14.04
C SER A 116 -6.47 4.52 13.40
N ILE A 117 -6.48 5.30 12.33
CA ILE A 117 -7.73 5.69 11.66
C ILE A 117 -8.24 4.55 10.78
N LEU A 118 -7.35 3.79 10.13
CA LEU A 118 -7.72 2.56 9.46
C LEU A 118 -8.37 1.57 10.44
N GLN A 119 -7.80 1.39 11.63
CA GLN A 119 -8.37 0.57 12.70
C GLN A 119 -9.74 1.09 13.14
N LYS A 120 -9.91 2.40 13.31
CA LYS A 120 -11.22 3.02 13.60
C LYS A 120 -12.23 2.77 12.47
N ALA A 121 -11.81 2.86 11.21
CA ALA A 121 -12.64 2.57 10.06
C ALA A 121 -13.05 1.09 10.00
N MET A 122 -12.10 0.19 10.24
CA MET A 122 -12.37 -1.25 10.36
C MET A 122 -13.35 -1.52 11.49
N ALA A 123 -13.12 -0.94 12.68
CA ALA A 123 -14.01 -1.07 13.82
C ALA A 123 -15.41 -0.57 13.49
N GLN A 124 -15.57 0.52 12.75
CA GLN A 124 -16.87 1.04 12.32
C GLN A 124 -17.56 0.14 11.28
N ILE A 125 -16.82 -0.40 10.32
CA ILE A 125 -17.32 -1.36 9.31
C ILE A 125 -17.80 -2.65 10.00
N PHE A 126 -17.06 -3.13 11.02
CA PHE A 126 -17.38 -4.36 11.72
C PHE A 126 -18.34 -4.20 12.91
N ALA A 127 -18.42 -3.02 13.53
CA ALA A 127 -19.33 -2.74 14.66
C ALA A 127 -20.79 -2.94 14.27
N HIS A 128 -21.17 -2.58 13.04
CA HIS A 128 -22.53 -2.79 12.54
C HIS A 128 -22.87 -4.27 12.27
N ARG A 129 -21.85 -5.13 12.08
CA ARG A 129 -22.02 -6.56 11.84
C ARG A 129 -22.23 -7.37 13.13
N HIS A 130 -22.03 -6.76 14.30
CA HIS A 130 -22.31 -7.39 15.60
C HIS A 130 -23.77 -7.26 16.06
N ALA A 131 -24.56 -6.35 15.47
CA ALA A 131 -25.92 -6.11 15.93
C ALA A 131 -26.98 -7.07 15.34
N THR A 132 -26.72 -7.77 14.23
CA THR A 132 -27.82 -8.40 13.46
C THR A 132 -27.66 -9.88 13.07
N VAL A 133 -26.51 -10.53 13.26
CA VAL A 133 -26.42 -11.99 13.03
C VAL A 133 -25.51 -12.68 14.06
N LYS A 134 -26.10 -13.56 14.89
CA LYS A 134 -25.39 -14.51 15.75
C LYS A 134 -24.66 -15.56 14.90
N ARG A 135 -23.52 -15.21 14.31
CA ARG A 135 -22.54 -16.21 13.82
C ARG A 135 -21.49 -16.42 14.92
N HIS A 136 -21.09 -17.68 15.15
CA HIS A 136 -20.09 -18.03 16.16
C HIS A 136 -18.85 -17.13 16.04
N ALA A 137 -18.46 -16.45 17.12
CA ALA A 137 -17.40 -15.44 17.14
C ALA A 137 -16.07 -15.96 16.58
N ILE A 138 -15.79 -17.26 16.79
CA ILE A 138 -14.62 -17.97 16.31
C ILE A 138 -14.57 -18.01 14.77
N VAL A 139 -15.70 -18.27 14.10
CA VAL A 139 -15.79 -18.33 12.64
C VAL A 139 -15.68 -16.94 12.00
N ALA A 140 -16.26 -15.93 12.64
CA ALA A 140 -16.17 -14.54 12.19
C ALA A 140 -14.76 -13.97 12.31
N ALA A 141 -14.03 -14.35 13.36
CA ALA A 141 -12.63 -13.99 13.56
C ALA A 141 -11.68 -14.76 12.61
N LEU A 142 -11.94 -16.05 12.35
CA LEU A 142 -11.09 -16.88 11.46
C LEU A 142 -11.13 -16.46 10.00
N LEU A 143 -12.25 -15.93 9.52
CA LEU A 143 -12.46 -15.54 8.12
C LEU A 143 -11.37 -14.57 7.58
N PRO A 144 -11.10 -13.41 8.22
CA PRO A 144 -10.04 -12.51 7.76
C PRO A 144 -8.63 -13.12 7.82
N TYR A 145 -8.33 -13.95 8.82
CA TYR A 145 -7.02 -14.62 8.90
C TYR A 145 -6.85 -15.70 7.82
N SER A 146 -7.90 -16.45 7.49
CA SER A 146 -7.86 -17.41 6.37
C SER A 146 -7.65 -16.72 5.02
N LEU A 147 -8.25 -15.53 4.83
CA LEU A 147 -8.04 -14.72 3.64
C LEU A 147 -6.58 -14.23 3.55
N LEU A 148 -6.02 -13.73 4.66
CA LEU A 148 -4.62 -13.32 4.74
C LEU A 148 -3.66 -14.48 4.45
N LEU A 149 -3.93 -15.66 5.00
CA LEU A 149 -3.14 -16.86 4.77
C LEU A 149 -3.21 -17.29 3.29
N LEU A 150 -4.41 -17.31 2.70
CA LEU A 150 -4.60 -17.65 1.29
C LEU A 150 -3.94 -16.63 0.35
N ALA A 151 -4.03 -15.34 0.67
CA ALA A 151 -3.33 -14.29 -0.05
C ALA A 151 -1.80 -14.46 0.04
N GLY A 152 -1.28 -14.81 1.22
CA GLY A 152 0.14 -15.11 1.41
C GLY A 152 0.61 -16.31 0.58
N ILE A 153 -0.18 -17.39 0.54
CA ILE A 153 0.10 -18.56 -0.30
C ILE A 153 0.09 -18.17 -1.78
N ALA A 154 -0.88 -17.37 -2.22
CA ALA A 154 -0.96 -16.92 -3.61
C ALA A 154 0.26 -16.07 -4.00
N LEU A 155 0.67 -15.13 -3.14
CA LEU A 155 1.86 -14.29 -3.33
C LEU A 155 3.12 -15.15 -3.41
N PHE A 156 3.29 -16.10 -2.48
CA PHE A 156 4.41 -17.04 -2.49
C PHE A 156 4.44 -17.85 -3.80
N GLY A 157 3.28 -18.34 -4.25
CA GLY A 157 3.17 -19.05 -5.53
C GLY A 157 3.61 -18.19 -6.72
N ILE A 158 3.17 -16.93 -6.78
CA ILE A 158 3.58 -15.98 -7.83
C ILE A 158 5.09 -15.72 -7.77
N THR A 159 5.67 -15.54 -6.58
CA THR A 159 7.12 -15.35 -6.42
C THR A 159 7.90 -16.56 -6.91
N VAL A 160 7.49 -17.77 -6.52
CA VAL A 160 8.14 -19.01 -6.99
C VAL A 160 8.01 -19.16 -8.51
N LEU A 161 6.83 -18.93 -9.07
CA LEU A 161 6.62 -18.93 -10.53
C LEU A 161 7.54 -17.92 -11.22
N SER A 162 7.63 -16.70 -10.70
CA SER A 162 8.49 -15.65 -11.24
C SER A 162 9.97 -16.06 -11.22
N VAL A 163 10.45 -16.65 -10.11
CA VAL A 163 11.83 -17.16 -9.99
C VAL A 163 12.08 -18.31 -10.96
N THR A 164 11.15 -19.28 -11.08
CA THR A 164 11.32 -20.42 -12.00
C THR A 164 11.35 -19.97 -13.47
N ILE A 165 10.48 -19.04 -13.88
CA ILE A 165 10.49 -18.49 -15.24
C ILE A 165 11.78 -17.71 -15.51
N HIS A 166 12.25 -16.92 -14.53
CA HIS A 166 13.50 -16.18 -14.67
C HIS A 166 14.71 -17.13 -14.81
N SER A 167 14.72 -18.23 -14.06
CA SER A 167 15.77 -19.26 -14.14
C SER A 167 15.77 -20.06 -15.46
N LEU A 168 14.61 -20.20 -16.11
CA LEU A 168 14.50 -20.86 -17.43
C LEU A 168 14.85 -19.91 -18.59
N THR A 169 14.81 -18.60 -18.35
CA THR A 169 15.09 -17.57 -19.36
C THR A 169 16.53 -17.07 -19.30
N GLN A 170 17.20 -17.15 -18.14
CA GLN A 170 18.60 -16.80 -17.99
C GLN A 170 19.49 -18.03 -17.89
N GLU A 171 20.28 -18.26 -18.94
CA GLU A 171 21.36 -19.23 -19.03
C GLU A 171 22.58 -18.88 -18.13
N SER A 172 22.39 -18.17 -17.00
CA SER A 172 23.45 -17.89 -16.03
C SER A 172 22.88 -17.45 -14.68
N ILE A 173 23.18 -18.21 -13.63
CA ILE A 173 22.72 -18.01 -12.25
C ILE A 173 23.71 -17.10 -11.50
N THR A 174 23.20 -16.07 -10.81
CA THR A 174 23.95 -15.36 -9.75
C THR A 174 23.19 -15.48 -8.43
N LEU A 175 23.37 -16.62 -7.76
CA LEU A 175 22.95 -16.81 -6.37
C LEU A 175 24.20 -16.73 -5.48
N PHE A 176 24.21 -15.77 -4.55
CA PHE A 176 25.18 -15.71 -3.44
C PHE A 176 26.67 -15.65 -3.84
N GLY A 177 27.02 -14.97 -4.94
CA GLY A 177 28.43 -14.70 -5.28
C GLY A 177 29.27 -15.94 -5.60
N ALA A 178 28.64 -17.10 -5.81
CA ALA A 178 29.32 -18.31 -6.26
C ALA A 178 28.79 -18.68 -7.65
N GLU A 179 29.61 -18.46 -8.68
CA GLU A 179 29.30 -18.85 -10.05
C GLU A 179 29.45 -20.36 -10.22
N TRP A 180 28.34 -21.05 -10.48
CA TRP A 180 28.36 -22.46 -10.89
C TRP A 180 28.02 -22.55 -12.37
N SER A 181 29.06 -22.62 -13.21
CA SER A 181 28.91 -22.91 -14.63
C SER A 181 28.67 -24.40 -14.84
N LEU A 182 27.51 -24.79 -15.36
CA LEU A 182 27.25 -26.11 -15.89
C LEU A 182 27.87 -26.24 -17.29
N ARG A 183 29.20 -26.17 -17.37
CA ARG A 183 29.98 -26.49 -18.58
C ARG A 183 30.78 -27.75 -18.36
N ARG A 184 30.10 -28.87 -18.17
CA ARG A 184 30.61 -30.24 -18.37
C ARG A 184 29.41 -31.18 -18.43
N LEU A 185 28.99 -31.47 -19.66
CA LEU A 185 28.43 -32.74 -20.17
C LEU A 185 27.51 -32.46 -21.37
N SER A 186 28.11 -32.03 -22.48
CA SER A 186 27.97 -32.63 -23.82
C SER A 186 28.79 -31.81 -24.81
#